data_AF-A0A1Q8Z562-F1
#
_entry.id   AF-A0A1Q8Z562-F1
#
_cell.length_a   1.000
_cell.length_b   1.000
_cell.length_c   1.000
_cell.angle_alpha   90.00
_cell.angle_beta   90.00
_cell.angle_gamma   90.00
#
_symmetry.space_group_name_H-M   'P 1'
#
loop_
_entity.id
_entity.type
_entity.pdbx_description
1 polymer ?
#
loop_
_entity_poly.entity_id
_entity_poly.type
_entity_poly.pdbx_seq_one_letter_code
_entity_poly.pdbx_strand_id
1 'polypeptide(L)' 'MIQAETLERLNEYRGFRHVVIHRYAFELYPDRVQALVDTLSDCYSLFAQDIQDFCQFLLELDRTL' A
#
# COMPACT_ATOMS: atom_id res chain seq x y z
N MET A 1 7.08 -10.71 5.47
CA MET A 1 7.97 -9.53 5.26
C MET A 1 7.37 -8.77 4.10
N ILE A 2 7.22 -7.44 4.19
CA ILE A 2 6.63 -6.67 3.07
C ILE A 2 7.63 -6.63 1.92
N GLN A 3 7.18 -6.94 0.70
CA GLN A 3 8.02 -6.92 -0.48
C GLN A 3 8.38 -5.50 -0.89
N ALA A 4 9.51 -5.34 -1.59
CA ALA A 4 10.01 -4.03 -2.01
C ALA A 4 8.98 -3.29 -2.91
N GLU A 5 8.29 -4.02 -3.79
CA GLU A 5 7.24 -3.47 -4.66
C GLU A 5 6.05 -2.94 -3.85
N THR A 6 5.55 -3.72 -2.89
CA THR A 6 4.47 -3.29 -1.99
C THR A 6 4.86 -2.05 -1.20
N LEU A 7 6.09 -2.00 -0.71
CA LEU A 7 6.61 -0.83 0.02
C LEU A 7 6.67 0.43 -0.84
N GLU A 8 7.15 0.31 -2.08
CA GLU A 8 7.22 1.42 -3.03
C GLU A 8 5.83 1.98 -3.31
N ARG A 9 4.86 1.13 -3.65
CA ARG A 9 3.47 1.54 -3.93
C ARG A 9 2.81 2.18 -2.72
N LEU A 10 2.98 1.61 -1.52
CA LEU A 10 2.43 2.19 -0.28
C LEU A 10 3.00 3.58 0.03
N ASN A 11 4.25 3.86 -0.33
CA ASN A 11 4.84 5.18 -0.13
C ASN A 11 4.18 6.25 -1.00
N GLU A 12 3.73 5.92 -2.22
CA GLU A 12 2.98 6.85 -3.06
C GLU A 12 1.66 7.28 -2.41
N TYR A 13 0.90 6.34 -1.84
CA TYR A 13 -0.34 6.66 -1.12
C TYR A 13 -0.10 7.46 0.17
N ARG A 14 1.00 7.19 0.88
CA ARG A 14 1.38 7.99 2.06
C ARG A 14 1.73 9.43 1.68
N GLY A 15 2.43 9.62 0.57
CA GLY A 15 2.70 10.94 -0.01
C GLY A 15 1.42 11.65 -0.43
N PHE A 16 0.52 10.94 -1.11
CA PHE A 16 -0.79 11.47 -1.51
C PHE A 16 -1.64 11.91 -0.32
N ARG A 17 -1.68 11.11 0.76
CA ARG A 17 -2.39 11.47 2.00
C ARG A 17 -1.93 12.82 2.53
N HIS A 18 -0.62 13.10 2.51
CA HIS A 18 -0.10 14.39 2.94
C HIS A 18 -0.59 15.54 2.03
N VAL A 19 -0.67 15.32 0.72
CA VAL A 19 -1.20 16.30 -0.24
C VAL A 19 -2.69 16.56 0.00
N VAL A 20 -3.51 15.52 0.16
CA VAL A 20 -4.96 15.66 0.36
C VAL A 20 -5.30 16.34 1.68
N ILE A 21 -4.59 15.99 2.77
CA ILE A 21 -4.89 16.49 4.12
C ILE A 21 -4.34 17.90 4.35
N HIS A 22 -3.17 18.25 3.80
CA HIS A 22 -2.50 19.51 4.13
C HIS A 22 -2.51 20.56 3.01
N ARG A 23 -2.86 20.21 1.77
CA ARG A 23 -2.91 21.15 0.64
C ARG A 23 -4.34 21.37 0.10
N TYR A 24 -5.33 21.41 1.00
CA TYR A 24 -6.75 21.69 0.72
C TYR A 24 -6.98 22.44 -0.61
N ALA A 25 -7.41 21.67 -1.60
CA ALA A 25 -8.08 22.10 -2.83
C ALA A 25 -7.32 22.94 -3.89
N PHE A 26 -6.15 23.53 -3.64
CA PHE A 26 -5.56 24.46 -4.63
C PHE A 26 -4.72 23.80 -5.75
N GLU A 27 -4.22 22.57 -5.56
CA GLU A 27 -3.46 21.83 -6.57
C GLU A 27 -3.77 20.32 -6.51
N LEU A 28 -5.05 19.95 -6.37
CA LEU A 28 -5.45 18.56 -6.61
C LEU A 28 -5.35 18.31 -8.12
N TYR A 29 -4.24 17.70 -8.56
CA TYR A 29 -4.05 17.25 -9.93
C TYR A 29 -4.98 16.04 -10.20
N PRO A 30 -6.09 16.19 -10.93
CA PRO A 30 -7.10 15.14 -11.06
C PRO A 30 -6.52 13.86 -11.65
N ASP A 31 -5.60 13.99 -12.61
CA ASP A 31 -4.91 12.86 -13.25
C ASP A 31 -4.09 12.04 -12.25
N ARG A 32 -3.47 12.70 -11.26
CA ARG A 32 -2.72 12.00 -10.19
C ARG A 32 -3.66 11.25 -9.25
N VAL A 33 -4.80 11.84 -8.93
CA VAL A 33 -5.83 11.18 -8.11
C VAL A 33 -6.36 9.96 -8.84
N GLN A 34 -6.70 10.11 -10.13
CA GLN A 34 -7.22 9.02 -10.95
C GLN A 34 -6.21 7.87 -11.04
N ALA A 35 -4.93 8.18 -11.34
CA ALA A 35 -3.89 7.17 -11.42
C ALA A 35 -3.72 6.38 -10.10
N LEU A 36 -3.85 7.05 -8.95
CA LEU A 36 -3.78 6.38 -7.64
C LEU A 36 -5.03 5.54 -7.35
N VAL A 37 -6.21 5.97 -7.78
CA VAL A 37 -7.45 5.19 -7.66
C VAL A 37 -7.38 3.94 -8.54
N ASP A 38 -6.90 4.07 -9.77
CA ASP A 38 -6.81 2.98 -10.74
C ASP A 38 -5.89 1.86 -10.25
N THR A 39 -4.80 2.20 -9.55
CA THR A 39 -3.82 1.23 -9.02
C THR A 39 -4.10 0.78 -7.59
N LEU A 40 -5.14 1.31 -6.93
CA LEU A 40 -5.42 1.05 -5.51
C LEU A 40 -5.75 -0.42 -5.25
N SER A 41 -6.55 -1.02 -6.13
CA SER A 41 -6.91 -2.44 -5.99
C SER A 41 -5.67 -3.33 -6.03
N ASP A 42 -4.77 -3.09 -6.99
CA ASP A 42 -3.54 -3.87 -7.14
C ASP A 42 -2.60 -3.70 -5.94
N CYS A 43 -2.42 -2.45 -5.48
CA CYS A 43 -1.62 -2.18 -4.30
C CYS A 43 -2.18 -2.87 -3.05
N TYR A 44 -3.51 -2.89 -2.90
CA TYR A 44 -4.16 -3.59 -1.80
C TYR A 44 -3.97 -5.10 -1.89
N SER A 45 -4.14 -5.69 -3.08
CA SER A 45 -3.94 -7.13 -3.30
C SER A 45 -2.50 -7.56 -2.97
N LEU A 46 -1.49 -6.80 -3.40
CA LEU A 46 -0.09 -7.05 -3.05
C LEU A 46 0.15 -6.98 -1.54
N PHE A 47 -0.39 -5.95 -0.89
CA PHE A 47 -0.25 -5.82 0.56
C PHE A 47 -0.97 -6.95 1.32
N ALA A 48 -2.17 -7.34 0.90
CA ALA A 48 -2.91 -8.43 1.50
C ALA A 48 -2.14 -9.75 1.38
N GLN A 49 -1.53 -10.02 0.22
CA GLN A 49 -0.69 -11.19 0.01
C GLN A 49 0.54 -11.18 0.94
N ASP A 50 1.25 -10.06 1.04
CA ASP A 50 2.42 -9.94 1.92
C ASP A 50 2.10 -10.19 3.40
N ILE A 51 0.92 -9.74 3.85
CA ILE A 51 0.44 -10.00 5.21
C ILE A 51 0.05 -11.47 5.39
N GLN A 52 -0.64 -12.06 4.40
CA GLN A 52 -1.01 -13.46 4.44
C GLN A 52 0.23 -14.38 4.49
N ASP A 53 1.23 -14.11 3.66
CA ASP A 53 2.50 -14.84 3.65
C ASP A 53 3.24 -14.72 4.99
N PHE A 54 3.19 -13.53 5.60
CA PHE A 54 3.77 -13.33 6.93
C PHE A 54 3.02 -14.10 8.02
N CYS A 55 1.68 -14.09 8.01
CA CYS A 55 0.87 -14.88 8.92
C CYS A 55 1.15 -16.38 8.76
N GLN A 56 1.26 -16.86 7.52
CA GLN A 56 1.59 -18.25 7.22
C GLN A 56 2.97 -18.63 7.78
N PHE A 57 3.98 -17.78 7.58
CA PHE A 57 5.30 -17.94 8.17
C PHE A 57 5.25 -18.07 9.71
N LEU A 58 4.45 -17.24 10.39
CA LEU A 58 4.33 -17.31 11.85
C LEU A 58 3.66 -18.61 12.32
N LEU A 59 2.64 -19.08 11.60
CA LEU A 59 1.97 -20.36 11.89
C LEU A 59 2.89 -21.56 11.67
N GLU A 60 3.75 -21.50 10.66
CA GLU A 60 4.76 -22.52 10.41
C GLU A 60 5.84 -22.52 11.49
N LEU A 61 6.31 -21.34 11.91
CA LEU A 61 7.27 -21.21 12.99
C LEU A 61 6.75 -21.80 14.30
N ASP A 62 5.49 -21.50 14.67
CA ASP A 62 4.84 -22.02 15.88
C ASP A 62 4.75 -23.55 15.88
N ARG A 63 4.49 -24.17 14.72
CA ARG A 63 4.42 -25.64 14.58
C ARG A 63 5.79 -26.33 14.68
N THR A 64 6.87 -25.59 14.48
CA THR A 64 8.25 -26.12 14.51
C THR A 64 8.96 -25.92 15.85
N LEU A 65 8.33 -25.22 16.79
CA LEU A 65 8.78 -25.00 18.17
C LEU A 65 8.15 -26.03 19.12
#